data_AF-F6D1N6-F1
#
_entry.id   AF-F6D1N6-F1
#
_cell.length_a   1.000
_cell.length_b   1.000
_cell.length_c   1.000
_cell.angle_alpha   90.00
_cell.angle_beta   90.00
_cell.angle_gamma   90.00
#
_symmetry.space_group_name_H-M   'P 1'
#
loop_
_entity.id
_entity.type
_entity.pdbx_description
1 polymer ?
#
loop_
_entity_poly.entity_id
_entity_poly.type
_entity_poly.pdbx_seq_one_letter_code
_entity_poly.pdbx_strand_id
1 'polypeptide(L)'
;MDNKGIVGFTGAFRKSVVDIPEGSKVVFTGSADVCTPFIELLSYSIRDKGFDMVYVPNADTTEARKIKKQENIGISVVDEMADPEDPAVVVVLGGLAMPKFGCPPEDVVDMIHKISEETPRIIGVCFMGIFKKSGWDKKIPFDTIIDTNMETNVE
;
A
#
# COMPACT_ATOMS: atom_id res chain seq x y z
N MET A 1 10.48 13.35 13.74
CA MET A 1 11.71 13.38 12.93
C MET A 1 11.25 13.55 11.50
N ASP A 2 11.48 14.71 10.90
CA ASP A 2 10.95 15.00 9.56
C ASP A 2 11.76 14.23 8.53
N ASN A 3 11.16 13.14 8.06
CA ASN A 3 11.67 12.35 6.97
C ASN A 3 11.40 13.12 5.66
N LYS A 4 12.45 13.48 4.92
CA LYS A 4 12.33 14.33 3.72
C LYS A 4 12.61 13.56 2.43
N GLY A 5 11.91 13.95 1.37
CA GLY A 5 12.08 13.42 0.02
C GLY A 5 11.79 11.92 -0.10
N ILE A 6 12.26 11.32 -1.20
CA ILE A 6 12.02 9.91 -1.53
C ILE A 6 12.65 8.97 -0.48
N VAL A 7 13.85 9.31 0.03
CA VAL A 7 14.53 8.51 1.07
C VAL A 7 13.73 8.54 2.36
N GLY A 8 13.18 9.70 2.74
CA GLY A 8 12.31 9.81 3.90
C GLY A 8 11.02 9.00 3.75
N PHE A 9 10.38 9.09 2.59
CA PHE A 9 9.15 8.37 2.26
C PHE A 9 9.34 6.85 2.32
N THR A 10 10.30 6.33 1.55
CA THR A 10 10.60 4.90 1.47
C THR A 10 11.19 4.36 2.78
N GLY A 11 12.01 5.15 3.47
CA GLY A 11 12.58 4.79 4.77
C GLY A 11 11.53 4.70 5.88
N ALA A 12 10.54 5.59 5.88
CA ALA A 12 9.41 5.53 6.82
C ALA A 12 8.61 4.24 6.64
N PHE A 13 8.28 3.89 5.39
CA PHE A 13 7.56 2.65 5.09
C PHE A 13 8.37 1.40 5.43
N ARG A 14 9.67 1.37 5.09
CA ARG A 14 10.54 0.26 5.48
C ARG A 14 10.56 0.05 7.01
N LYS A 15 10.55 1.14 7.78
CA LYS A 15 10.53 1.08 9.24
C LYS A 15 9.21 0.54 9.81
N SER A 16 8.07 0.80 9.17
CA SER A 16 6.76 0.30 9.63
C SER A 16 6.55 -1.21 9.44
N VAL A 17 7.44 -1.86 8.69
CA VAL A 17 7.42 -3.32 8.45
C VAL A 17 8.73 -3.99 8.87
N VAL A 18 9.52 -3.34 9.73
CA VAL A 18 10.87 -3.83 10.07
C VAL A 18 10.83 -5.14 10.86
N ASP A 19 9.84 -5.27 11.74
CA ASP A 19 9.58 -6.36 12.68
C ASP A 19 8.71 -7.49 12.11
N ILE A 20 8.22 -7.33 10.87
CA ILE A 20 7.45 -8.36 10.18
C ILE A 20 8.40 -9.50 9.74
N PRO A 21 8.06 -10.78 10.03
CA PRO A 21 8.91 -11.92 9.67
C PRO A 21 9.17 -12.05 8.17
N GLU A 22 10.36 -12.53 7.81
CA GLU A 22 10.66 -12.93 6.44
C GLU A 22 9.69 -14.04 5.97
N GLY A 23 9.32 -14.03 4.69
CA GLY A 23 8.34 -14.95 4.12
C GLY A 23 6.88 -14.54 4.37
N SER A 24 6.61 -13.52 5.19
CA SER A 24 5.26 -12.98 5.36
C SER A 24 4.73 -12.33 4.08
N LYS A 25 3.40 -12.34 3.93
CA LYS A 25 2.70 -11.70 2.81
C LYS A 25 2.33 -10.25 3.13
N VAL A 26 2.59 -9.36 2.17
CA VAL A 26 2.23 -7.94 2.20
C VAL A 26 1.30 -7.64 1.03
N VAL A 27 0.06 -7.30 1.34
CA VAL A 27 -0.95 -6.91 0.35
C VAL A 27 -1.01 -5.39 0.25
N PHE A 28 -0.81 -4.86 -0.94
CA PHE A 28 -1.04 -3.44 -1.24
C PHE A 28 -2.42 -3.29 -1.88
N THR A 29 -3.17 -2.27 -1.49
CA THR A 29 -4.42 -1.88 -2.16
C THR A 29 -4.42 -0.39 -2.46
N GLY A 30 -4.85 -0.03 -3.65
CA GLY A 30 -4.71 1.31 -4.19
C GLY A 30 -5.47 1.47 -5.50
N SER A 31 -5.76 2.71 -5.89
CA SER A 31 -6.36 3.01 -7.19
C SER A 31 -5.46 2.53 -8.33
N ALA A 32 -6.01 1.73 -9.25
CA ALA A 32 -5.26 1.22 -10.40
C ALA A 32 -4.69 2.33 -11.30
N ASP A 33 -5.31 3.51 -11.31
CA ASP A 33 -4.95 4.61 -12.19
C ASP A 33 -3.70 5.38 -11.73
N VAL A 34 -3.55 5.55 -10.42
CA VAL A 34 -2.56 6.50 -9.86
C VAL A 34 -1.66 5.91 -8.78
N CYS A 35 -2.04 4.79 -8.15
CA CYS A 35 -1.31 4.23 -7.01
C CYS A 35 -0.23 3.24 -7.41
N THR A 36 -0.35 2.56 -8.55
CA THR A 36 0.56 1.49 -9.00
C THR A 36 2.05 1.90 -8.94
N PRO A 37 2.48 3.08 -9.45
CA PRO A 37 3.88 3.48 -9.37
C PRO A 37 4.40 3.64 -7.94
N PHE A 38 3.55 4.07 -7.01
CA PHE A 38 3.92 4.18 -5.59
C PHE A 38 4.00 2.81 -4.92
N ILE A 39 3.12 1.88 -5.28
CA ILE A 39 3.18 0.50 -4.80
C ILE A 39 4.50 -0.15 -5.22
N GLU A 40 4.90 0.01 -6.47
CA GLU A 40 6.18 -0.50 -6.99
C GLU A 40 7.38 0.13 -6.26
N LEU A 41 7.35 1.44 -6.03
CA LEU A 41 8.39 2.15 -5.27
C LEU A 41 8.49 1.68 -3.82
N LEU A 42 7.35 1.51 -3.14
CA LEU A 42 7.30 1.02 -1.76
C LEU A 42 7.76 -0.44 -1.68
N SER A 43 7.33 -1.28 -2.62
CA SER A 43 7.77 -2.67 -2.75
C SER A 43 9.29 -2.76 -2.97
N TYR A 44 9.85 -1.88 -3.80
CA TYR A 44 11.30 -1.75 -3.96
C TYR A 44 12.04 -1.44 -2.65
N SER A 45 11.45 -0.61 -1.79
CA SER A 45 12.07 -0.24 -0.51
C SER A 45 12.17 -1.40 0.49
N ILE A 46 11.42 -2.48 0.28
CA ILE A 46 11.38 -3.68 1.14
C ILE A 46 11.81 -4.96 0.40
N ARG A 47 12.35 -4.84 -0.82
CA ARG A 47 12.69 -5.97 -1.72
C ARG A 47 13.62 -7.04 -1.13
N ASP A 48 14.43 -6.69 -0.15
CA ASP A 48 15.42 -7.53 0.52
C ASP A 48 14.87 -8.21 1.78
N LYS A 49 13.59 -8.01 2.12
CA LYS A 49 12.94 -8.61 3.30
C LYS A 49 12.32 -9.99 3.06
N GLY A 50 12.38 -10.49 1.82
CA GLY A 50 11.85 -11.82 1.46
C GLY A 50 10.33 -11.95 1.62
N PHE A 51 9.58 -10.85 1.50
CA PHE A 51 8.12 -10.89 1.56
C PHE A 51 7.49 -11.37 0.25
N ASP A 52 6.35 -12.06 0.38
CA ASP A 52 5.43 -12.26 -0.74
C ASP A 52 4.58 -11.00 -0.92
N MET A 53 4.68 -10.34 -2.08
CA MET A 53 4.07 -9.03 -2.31
C MET A 53 2.99 -9.12 -3.37
N VAL A 54 1.79 -8.67 -2.99
CA VAL A 54 0.59 -8.76 -3.82
C VAL A 54 -0.04 -7.38 -3.94
N TYR A 55 -0.51 -7.05 -5.14
CA TYR A 55 -1.33 -5.87 -5.39
C TYR A 55 -2.79 -6.27 -5.61
N VAL A 56 -3.70 -5.70 -4.83
CA VAL A 56 -5.15 -5.79 -5.00
C VAL A 56 -5.67 -4.43 -5.48
N PRO A 57 -5.93 -4.25 -6.79
CA PRO A 57 -6.39 -2.98 -7.32
C PRO A 57 -7.81 -2.65 -6.86
N ASN A 58 -8.06 -1.39 -6.48
CA ASN A 58 -9.40 -0.89 -6.14
C ASN A 58 -10.13 -1.68 -5.04
N ALA A 59 -9.39 -2.35 -4.14
CA ALA A 59 -9.93 -3.29 -3.16
C ALA A 59 -10.69 -4.50 -3.75
N ASP A 60 -10.48 -4.81 -5.04
CA ASP A 60 -11.06 -5.98 -5.71
C ASP A 60 -10.10 -7.17 -5.67
N THR A 61 -10.34 -8.07 -4.72
CA THR A 61 -9.58 -9.32 -4.54
C THR A 61 -9.55 -10.22 -5.78
N THR A 62 -10.52 -10.12 -6.69
CA THR A 62 -10.56 -10.94 -7.91
C THR A 62 -9.54 -10.48 -8.94
N GLU A 63 -8.99 -9.28 -8.76
CA GLU A 63 -7.99 -8.69 -9.64
C GLU A 63 -6.59 -8.69 -8.98
N ALA A 64 -6.35 -9.52 -7.96
CA ALA A 64 -5.06 -9.61 -7.29
C ALA A 64 -3.93 -9.99 -8.27
N ARG A 65 -2.84 -9.21 -8.27
CA ARG A 65 -1.67 -9.36 -9.14
C ARG A 65 -0.38 -9.50 -8.33
N LYS A 66 0.58 -10.27 -8.85
CA LYS A 66 1.91 -10.41 -8.25
C LYS A 66 2.73 -9.14 -8.39
N ILE A 67 3.52 -8.85 -7.36
CA ILE A 67 4.61 -7.87 -7.42
C ILE A 67 5.92 -8.63 -7.39
N LYS A 68 6.79 -8.44 -8.38
CA LYS A 68 8.09 -9.13 -8.43
C LYS A 68 9.20 -8.30 -9.03
N LYS A 69 10.43 -8.73 -8.78
CA LYS A 69 11.61 -8.18 -9.44
C LYS A 69 11.65 -8.63 -10.89
N GLN A 70 11.76 -7.69 -11.81
CA GLN A 70 12.02 -7.92 -13.22
C GLN A 70 13.45 -7.48 -13.56
N GLU A 71 14.18 -8.36 -14.25
CA GLU A 71 15.56 -8.11 -14.65
C GLU A 71 15.65 -6.86 -15.55
N ASN A 72 16.61 -5.98 -15.27
CA ASN A 72 16.85 -4.71 -15.96
C ASN A 72 15.67 -3.70 -15.96
N ILE A 73 14.61 -3.94 -15.18
CA ILE A 73 13.46 -3.04 -15.05
C ILE A 73 13.35 -2.50 -13.61
N GLY A 74 13.23 -3.39 -12.62
CA GLY A 74 12.98 -2.98 -11.23
C GLY A 74 12.04 -3.93 -10.50
N ILE A 75 11.26 -3.40 -9.55
CA ILE A 75 10.12 -4.10 -8.95
C ILE A 75 8.87 -3.62 -9.69
N SER A 76 8.05 -4.56 -10.15
CA SER A 76 6.88 -4.25 -10.95
C SER A 76 5.68 -5.09 -10.55
N VAL A 77 4.49 -4.49 -10.64
CA VAL A 77 3.24 -5.24 -10.73
C VAL A 77 3.22 -5.93 -12.08
N VAL A 78 2.99 -7.24 -12.11
CA VAL A 78 2.93 -8.02 -13.35
C VAL A 78 1.53 -8.56 -13.56
N ASP A 79 1.18 -8.84 -14.82
CA ASP A 79 -0.09 -9.47 -15.18
C ASP A 79 -0.06 -10.99 -14.91
N GLU A 80 0.15 -11.34 -13.64
CA GLU A 80 0.08 -12.69 -13.11
C GLU A 80 -0.80 -12.68 -11.87
N MET A 81 -1.81 -13.53 -11.85
CA MET A 81 -2.71 -13.66 -10.69
C MET A 81 -1.93 -14.04 -9.44
N ALA A 82 -2.35 -13.46 -8.31
CA ALA A 82 -1.81 -13.73 -7.00
C ALA A 82 -2.91 -14.12 -6.03
N ASP A 83 -2.54 -14.87 -4.99
CA ASP A 83 -3.40 -15.16 -3.86
C ASP A 83 -3.21 -14.10 -2.76
N PRO A 84 -4.22 -13.27 -2.46
CA PRO A 84 -4.12 -12.24 -1.43
C PRO A 84 -4.38 -12.74 0.00
N GLU A 85 -4.71 -14.02 0.22
CA GLU A 85 -5.16 -14.53 1.52
C GLU A 85 -4.07 -14.52 2.61
N ASP A 86 -4.49 -14.42 3.87
CA ASP A 86 -3.67 -14.42 5.08
C ASP A 86 -2.45 -13.46 5.06
N PRO A 87 -2.63 -12.17 4.74
CA PRO A 87 -1.54 -11.20 4.79
C PRO A 87 -1.12 -10.90 6.23
N ALA A 88 0.18 -10.72 6.47
CA ALA A 88 0.65 -10.13 7.73
C ALA A 88 0.42 -8.61 7.77
N VAL A 89 0.42 -7.98 6.59
CA VAL A 89 0.31 -6.52 6.42
C VAL A 89 -0.59 -6.19 5.24
N VAL A 90 -1.51 -5.25 5.44
CA VAL A 90 -2.26 -4.59 4.37
C VAL A 90 -1.86 -3.12 4.28
N VAL A 91 -1.41 -2.69 3.10
CA VAL A 91 -0.98 -1.32 2.81
C VAL A 91 -2.05 -0.64 1.96
N VAL A 92 -2.77 0.33 2.54
CA VAL A 92 -3.85 1.06 1.86
C VAL A 92 -3.31 2.39 1.34
N LEU A 93 -3.44 2.64 0.04
CA LEU A 93 -2.96 3.87 -0.58
C LEU A 93 -4.07 4.92 -0.72
N GLY A 94 -3.71 6.17 -0.44
CA GLY A 94 -4.64 7.30 -0.35
C GLY A 94 -5.42 7.63 -1.62
N GLY A 95 -5.02 7.13 -2.79
CA GLY A 95 -5.81 7.28 -4.03
C GLY A 95 -7.22 6.69 -3.92
N LEU A 96 -7.39 5.64 -3.10
CA LEU A 96 -8.71 5.06 -2.82
C LEU A 96 -9.66 6.01 -2.07
N ALA A 97 -9.11 6.99 -1.36
CA ALA A 97 -9.89 7.99 -0.63
C ALA A 97 -10.22 9.23 -1.47
N MET A 98 -9.80 9.28 -2.74
CA MET A 98 -10.04 10.43 -3.62
C MET A 98 -11.39 10.31 -4.34
N PRO A 99 -12.19 11.38 -4.44
CA PRO A 99 -13.53 11.33 -5.05
C PRO A 99 -13.61 10.79 -6.48
N LYS A 100 -12.55 10.93 -7.28
CA LYS A 100 -12.55 10.55 -8.71
C LYS A 100 -12.09 9.11 -8.97
N PHE A 101 -11.22 8.58 -8.13
CA PHE A 101 -10.48 7.33 -8.34
C PHE A 101 -10.77 6.28 -7.28
N GLY A 102 -11.51 6.68 -6.25
CA GLY A 102 -11.65 5.95 -5.02
C GLY A 102 -12.85 5.04 -4.95
N CYS A 103 -12.91 4.31 -3.86
CA CYS A 103 -14.05 3.51 -3.43
C CYS A 103 -14.55 4.02 -2.07
N PRO A 104 -15.71 3.59 -1.58
CA PRO A 104 -16.03 3.72 -0.16
C PRO A 104 -14.96 3.04 0.73
N PRO A 105 -14.65 3.58 1.92
CA PRO A 105 -13.74 2.92 2.88
C PRO A 105 -14.26 1.55 3.35
N GLU A 106 -15.58 1.35 3.30
CA GLU A 106 -16.22 0.08 3.60
C GLU A 106 -15.72 -1.05 2.68
N ASP A 107 -15.52 -0.78 1.39
CA ASP A 107 -14.98 -1.76 0.43
C ASP A 107 -13.58 -2.25 0.84
N VAL A 108 -12.75 -1.36 1.41
CA VAL A 108 -11.41 -1.73 1.91
C VAL A 108 -11.52 -2.59 3.16
N VAL A 109 -12.43 -2.26 4.07
CA VAL A 109 -12.68 -3.06 5.28
C VAL A 109 -13.19 -4.45 4.92
N ASP A 110 -14.14 -4.53 3.99
CA ASP A 110 -14.70 -5.79 3.50
C ASP A 110 -13.64 -6.62 2.78
N MET A 111 -12.78 -5.99 1.97
CA MET A 111 -11.63 -6.66 1.36
C MET A 111 -10.69 -7.25 2.43
N ILE A 112 -10.35 -6.50 3.49
CA ILE A 112 -9.49 -6.99 4.57
C ILE A 112 -10.12 -8.19 5.28
N HIS A 113 -11.41 -8.13 5.62
CA HIS A 113 -12.12 -9.25 6.24
C HIS A 113 -12.22 -10.47 5.32
N LYS A 114 -12.30 -10.25 4.00
CA LYS A 114 -12.39 -11.34 3.03
C LYS A 114 -11.08 -12.11 2.90
N ILE A 115 -9.94 -11.44 2.98
CA ILE A 115 -8.63 -12.05 2.75
C ILE A 115 -7.94 -12.51 4.03
N SER A 116 -8.51 -12.29 5.21
CA SER A 116 -7.83 -12.59 6.46
C SER A 116 -8.82 -12.92 7.57
N GLU A 117 -8.65 -14.08 8.21
CA GLU A 117 -9.41 -14.43 9.41
C GLU A 117 -8.93 -13.65 10.65
N GLU A 118 -7.62 -13.38 10.72
CA GLU A 118 -7.01 -12.53 11.75
C GLU A 118 -6.86 -11.08 11.25
N THR A 119 -6.83 -10.10 12.15
CA THR A 119 -6.62 -8.71 11.74
C THR A 119 -5.16 -8.48 11.36
N PRO A 120 -4.83 -8.20 10.08
CA PRO A 120 -3.47 -7.88 9.67
C PRO A 120 -3.06 -6.51 10.19
N ARG A 121 -1.76 -6.20 10.16
CA ARG A 121 -1.30 -4.82 10.37
C ARG A 121 -1.77 -3.94 9.20
N ILE A 122 -2.50 -2.86 9.47
CA ILE A 122 -3.03 -1.96 8.45
C ILE A 122 -2.20 -0.67 8.41
N ILE A 123 -1.50 -0.45 7.29
CA ILE A 123 -0.65 0.73 7.07
C ILE A 123 -1.30 1.62 6.01
N GLY A 124 -1.64 2.85 6.38
CA GLY A 124 -2.08 3.87 5.45
C GLY A 124 -0.90 4.60 4.84
N VAL A 125 -0.81 4.69 3.52
CA VAL A 125 0.18 5.54 2.82
C VAL A 125 -0.55 6.57 1.97
N CYS A 126 -0.35 7.85 2.27
CA CYS A 126 -1.07 8.91 1.57
C CYS A 126 -0.25 10.18 1.36
N PHE A 127 -0.86 11.09 0.59
CA PHE A 127 -0.33 12.41 0.34
C PHE A 127 -1.32 13.48 0.78
N MET A 128 -0.79 14.62 1.25
CA MET A 128 -1.56 15.83 1.54
C MET A 128 -2.72 15.61 2.54
N GLY A 129 -2.59 14.63 3.45
CA GLY A 129 -3.57 14.35 4.50
C GLY A 129 -4.91 13.79 4.05
N ILE A 130 -4.99 13.18 2.86
CA ILE A 130 -6.27 12.74 2.27
C ILE A 130 -7.07 11.83 3.20
N PHE A 131 -6.47 10.86 3.90
CA PHE A 131 -7.21 9.97 4.81
C PHE A 131 -7.92 10.72 5.95
N LYS A 132 -7.28 11.75 6.52
CA LYS A 132 -7.90 12.57 7.56
C LYS A 132 -8.97 13.49 6.99
N LYS A 133 -8.70 14.10 5.82
CA LYS A 133 -9.64 14.98 5.12
C LYS A 133 -10.91 14.25 4.67
N SER A 134 -10.78 12.98 4.29
CA SER A 134 -11.90 12.11 3.90
C SER A 134 -12.54 11.36 5.08
N GLY A 135 -11.99 11.47 6.29
CA GLY A 135 -12.48 10.78 7.49
C GLY A 135 -12.22 9.28 7.52
N TRP A 136 -11.33 8.77 6.65
CA TRP A 136 -10.95 7.36 6.60
C TRP A 136 -10.17 6.92 7.83
N ASP A 137 -9.41 7.83 8.45
CA ASP A 137 -8.68 7.58 9.70
C ASP A 137 -9.58 7.21 10.88
N LYS A 138 -10.90 7.46 10.76
CA LYS A 138 -11.91 7.10 11.77
C LYS A 138 -12.70 5.84 11.41
N LYS A 139 -12.56 5.35 10.18
CA LYS A 139 -13.33 4.23 9.63
C LYS A 139 -12.49 2.98 9.43
N ILE A 140 -11.24 3.16 9.03
CA ILE A 140 -10.26 2.08 8.88
C ILE A 140 -9.32 2.16 10.09
N PRO A 141 -9.14 1.05 10.85
CA PRO A 141 -8.29 1.03 12.03
C PRO A 141 -6.81 0.94 11.63
N PHE A 142 -6.26 2.03 11.08
CA PHE A 142 -4.85 2.10 10.71
C PHE A 142 -3.94 1.98 11.95
N ASP A 143 -3.02 1.03 11.95
CA ASP A 143 -1.94 0.93 12.93
C ASP A 143 -0.90 2.02 12.74
N THR A 144 -0.72 2.46 11.49
CA THR A 144 0.23 3.53 11.12
C THR A 144 -0.25 4.25 9.88
N ILE A 145 -0.13 5.59 9.88
CA ILE A 145 -0.35 6.42 8.69
C ILE A 145 0.95 7.14 8.34
N ILE A 146 1.43 6.91 7.12
CA ILE A 146 2.53 7.63 6.49
C ILE A 146 1.93 8.66 5.56
N ASP A 147 1.92 9.91 5.99
CA ASP A 147 1.40 11.04 5.21
C ASP A 147 2.56 11.92 4.72
N THR A 148 2.64 12.10 3.41
CA THR A 148 3.72 12.86 2.76
C THR A 148 3.17 14.12 2.10
N ASN A 149 3.80 15.27 2.38
CA ASN A 149 3.52 16.50 1.64
C ASN A 149 4.44 16.59 0.42
N MET A 150 3.86 16.93 -0.73
CA MET A 150 4.57 17.08 -2.00
C MET A 150 4.33 18.48 -2.55
N GLU A 151 5.42 19.16 -2.91
CA GLU A 151 5.40 20.50 -3.52
C GLU A 151 6.11 20.42 -4.88
N THR A 152 5.70 21.27 -5.81
CA THR A 152 6.28 21.34 -7.15
C THR A 152 6.51 22.80 -7.51
N ASN A 153 7.75 23.12 -7.90
CA ASN A 153 8.11 24.42 -8.44
C ASN A 153 8.33 24.26 -9.94
N VAL A 154 7.82 25.22 -10.72
CA VAL A 154 8.06 25.30 -12.17
C VAL A 154 8.85 26.59 -12.39
N GLU A 155 10.07 26.45 -12.92
CA GLU A 155 10.95 27.54 -13.32
C GLU A 155 11.00 27.70 -14.83
#